data_AF-A0A834FLQ7-F1
#
_entry.id   AF-A0A834FLQ7-F1
#
_cell.length_a   1.000
_cell.length_b   1.000
_cell.length_c   1.000
_cell.angle_alpha   90.00
_cell.angle_beta   90.00
_cell.angle_gamma   90.00
#
_symmetry.space_group_name_H-M   'P 1'
#
loop_
_entity.id
_entity.type
_entity.pdbx_description
1 polymer ?
#
loop_
_entity_poly.entity_id
_entity_poly.type
_entity_poly.pdbx_seq_one_letter_code
_entity_poly.pdbx_strand_id
1 'polypeptide(L)'
;MNGIFTATVSGVYFFRFSMFNNLSPTPNSVVSLKKNDERLTSVWDTKGTDSNDMGSNAVVIPLKAGDTVYVELQENRLVYDDLMYYNTFSGFLLFTM
;
A
#
# COMPACT_ATOMS: atom_id res chain seq x y z
N MET A 1 1.57 -16.79 2.36
CA MET A 1 0.91 -15.58 2.90
C MET A 1 0.16 -14.91 1.77
N ASN A 2 -0.97 -14.28 2.04
CA ASN A 2 -1.86 -13.65 1.05
C ASN A 2 -1.70 -12.11 0.96
N GLY A 3 -0.72 -11.52 1.65
CA GLY A 3 -0.49 -10.07 1.67
C GLY A 3 -1.48 -9.27 2.54
N ILE A 4 -2.28 -9.96 3.36
CA ILE A 4 -3.30 -9.34 4.22
C ILE A 4 -2.82 -9.35 5.67
N PHE A 5 -2.78 -8.18 6.29
CA PHE A 5 -2.67 -8.06 7.74
C PHE A 5 -4.04 -8.23 8.37
N THR A 6 -4.17 -9.07 9.41
CA THR A 6 -5.38 -9.19 10.22
C THR A 6 -5.06 -8.80 11.65
N ALA A 7 -5.76 -7.81 12.18
CA ALA A 7 -5.58 -7.40 13.56
C ALA A 7 -6.01 -8.53 14.51
N THR A 8 -5.10 -9.00 15.36
CA THR A 8 -5.41 -10.00 16.39
C THR A 8 -5.87 -9.36 17.71
N VAL A 9 -5.57 -8.06 17.89
CA VAL A 9 -5.96 -7.25 19.05
C VAL A 9 -6.54 -5.91 18.61
N SER A 10 -7.53 -5.41 19.34
CA SER A 10 -8.07 -4.06 19.10
C SER A 10 -7.06 -2.99 19.55
N GLY A 11 -6.89 -1.96 18.73
CA GLY A 11 -5.90 -0.92 19.01
C GLY A 11 -5.74 0.06 17.87
N VAL A 12 -4.82 1.00 18.05
CA VAL A 12 -4.45 1.97 17.02
C VAL A 12 -3.17 1.51 16.34
N TYR A 13 -3.18 1.43 15.01
CA TYR A 13 -2.10 0.90 14.20
C TYR A 13 -1.56 1.97 13.25
N PHE A 14 -0.25 1.91 13.00
CA PHE A 14 0.41 2.62 11.92
C PHE A 14 0.64 1.68 10.75
N PHE A 15 0.37 2.15 9.53
CA PHE A 15 0.74 1.45 8.30
C PHE A 15 1.38 2.42 7.30
N ARG A 16 2.41 1.95 6.60
CA ARG A 16 3.05 2.64 5.47
C ARG A 16 3.30 1.67 4.32
N PHE A 17 3.18 2.20 3.11
CA PHE A 17 3.50 1.48 1.89
C PHE A 17 4.22 2.37 0.88
N SER A 18 5.00 1.73 0.01
CA SER A 18 5.67 2.34 -1.14
C SER A 18 5.28 1.62 -2.42
N MET A 19 5.14 2.39 -3.49
CA MET A 19 4.96 1.92 -4.86
C MET A 19 6.05 2.52 -5.72
N PHE A 20 6.71 1.67 -6.49
CA PHE A 20 7.70 2.08 -7.48
C PHE A 20 7.23 1.70 -8.87
N ASN A 21 7.50 2.58 -9.83
CA ASN A 21 7.33 2.29 -11.24
C ASN A 21 8.66 2.49 -11.98
N ASN A 22 8.86 1.66 -13.01
CA ASN A 22 9.95 1.75 -13.97
C ASN A 22 9.38 1.49 -15.38
N LEU A 23 8.30 2.18 -15.73
CA LEU A 23 7.53 1.94 -16.95
C LEU A 23 7.75 3.09 -17.93
N SER A 24 8.35 2.79 -19.08
CA SER A 24 8.66 3.77 -20.12
C SER A 24 7.83 3.51 -21.38
N PRO A 25 7.30 4.55 -22.07
CA PRO A 25 7.46 5.99 -21.77
C PRO A 25 6.39 6.56 -20.81
N THR A 26 5.40 5.76 -20.39
CA THR A 26 4.29 6.26 -19.57
C THR A 26 4.05 5.34 -18.37
N PRO A 27 4.10 5.89 -17.14
CA PRO A 27 3.73 5.18 -15.92
C PRO A 27 2.29 4.62 -15.96
N ASN A 28 2.03 3.52 -15.25
CA ASN A 28 0.69 2.92 -15.16
C ASN A 28 0.46 2.28 -13.78
N SER A 29 0.77 2.99 -12.71
CA SER A 29 0.74 2.47 -11.34
C SER A 29 -0.33 3.16 -10.49
N VAL A 30 -1.23 2.37 -9.91
CA VAL A 30 -2.17 2.86 -8.88
C VAL A 30 -2.28 1.78 -7.82
N VAL A 31 -1.94 2.14 -6.59
CA VAL A 31 -2.10 1.26 -5.43
C VAL A 31 -2.88 1.97 -4.33
N SER A 32 -3.66 1.19 -3.57
CA SER A 32 -4.46 1.71 -2.47
C SER A 32 -4.30 0.86 -1.22
N LEU A 33 -4.15 1.52 -0.07
CA LEU A 33 -4.27 0.87 1.22
C LEU A 33 -5.74 0.74 1.58
N LYS A 34 -6.20 -0.47 1.89
CA LYS A 34 -7.60 -0.76 2.21
C LYS A 34 -7.74 -1.35 3.60
N LYS A 35 -8.84 -1.00 4.27
CA LYS A 35 -9.32 -1.63 5.51
C LYS A 35 -10.66 -2.29 5.20
N ASN A 36 -10.79 -3.61 5.37
CA ASN A 36 -12.05 -4.34 5.11
C ASN A 36 -12.70 -3.93 3.76
N ASP A 37 -11.88 -3.89 2.71
CA ASP A 37 -12.26 -3.45 1.36
C ASP A 37 -12.59 -1.95 1.18
N GLU A 38 -12.62 -1.16 2.26
CA GLU A 38 -12.72 0.30 2.22
C GLU A 38 -11.35 0.94 1.94
N ARG A 39 -11.27 1.79 0.92
CA ARG A 39 -10.05 2.51 0.57
C ARG A 39 -9.77 3.63 1.57
N LEU A 40 -8.60 3.58 2.20
CA LEU A 40 -8.14 4.62 3.13
C LEU A 40 -7.33 5.70 2.42
N THR A 41 -6.32 5.30 1.66
CA THR A 41 -5.45 6.22 0.93
C THR A 41 -4.86 5.54 -0.30
N SER A 42 -4.36 6.33 -1.25
CA SER A 42 -3.77 5.85 -2.50
C SER A 42 -2.46 6.58 -2.80
N VAL A 43 -1.62 5.91 -3.59
CA VAL A 43 -0.61 6.59 -4.41
C VAL A 43 -0.77 6.14 -5.84
N TRP A 44 -0.50 7.04 -6.77
CA TRP A 44 -0.71 6.80 -8.18
C TRP A 44 0.26 7.61 -9.02
N ASP A 45 0.64 7.01 -10.13
CA ASP A 45 1.33 7.66 -11.21
C ASP A 45 0.93 6.98 -12.53
N THR A 46 0.30 7.75 -13.41
CA THR A 46 -0.30 7.27 -14.66
C THR A 46 -0.03 8.19 -15.84
N LYS A 47 0.77 9.23 -15.64
CA LYS A 47 1.03 10.29 -16.61
C LYS A 47 2.43 10.83 -16.37
N GLY A 48 3.30 10.69 -17.34
CA GLY A 48 4.69 11.12 -17.27
C GLY A 48 5.39 10.79 -18.58
N THR A 49 6.63 11.26 -18.69
CA THR A 49 7.53 10.96 -19.83
C THR A 49 8.86 10.37 -19.37
N ASP A 50 9.14 10.44 -18.08
CA ASP A 50 10.22 9.76 -17.39
C ASP A 50 9.86 8.31 -17.08
N SER A 51 10.88 7.53 -16.74
CA SER A 51 10.76 6.09 -16.52
C SER A 51 10.54 5.71 -15.07
N ASN A 52 11.09 6.45 -14.12
CA ASN A 52 11.20 6.04 -12.72
C ASN A 52 10.53 7.03 -11.78
N ASP A 53 9.50 6.58 -11.10
CA ASP A 53 8.82 7.34 -10.07
C ASP A 53 8.47 6.47 -8.86
N MET A 54 8.45 7.11 -7.68
CA MET A 54 8.06 6.47 -6.42
C MET A 54 7.00 7.28 -5.69
N GLY A 55 5.92 6.60 -5.31
CA GLY A 55 4.89 7.12 -4.42
C GLY A 55 4.92 6.39 -3.08
N SER A 56 4.69 7.11 -1.97
CA SER A 56 4.46 6.47 -0.67
C SER A 56 3.40 7.22 0.13
N ASN A 57 2.65 6.49 0.96
CA ASN A 57 1.68 7.08 1.87
C ASN A 57 1.61 6.26 3.17
N ALA A 58 1.04 6.84 4.21
CA ALA A 58 0.89 6.22 5.53
C ALA A 58 -0.39 6.65 6.22
N VAL A 59 -0.89 5.81 7.13
CA VAL A 59 -2.08 6.09 7.94
C VAL A 59 -1.87 5.66 9.39
N VAL A 60 -2.58 6.33 10.29
CA VAL A 60 -2.79 5.89 11.68
C VAL A 60 -4.28 5.67 11.87
N ILE A 61 -4.70 4.44 12.16
CA ILE A 61 -6.12 4.05 12.17
C ILE A 61 -6.46 3.15 13.36
N PRO A 62 -7.67 3.26 13.92
CA PRO A 62 -8.19 2.26 14.85
C PRO A 62 -8.62 0.99 14.10
N LEU A 63 -8.20 -0.17 14.61
CA LEU A 63 -8.64 -1.49 14.17
C LEU A 63 -9.30 -2.23 15.34
N LYS A 64 -10.35 -2.98 15.03
CA LYS A 64 -10.90 -4.02 15.89
C LYS A 64 -10.21 -5.35 15.58
N ALA A 65 -10.12 -6.26 16.55
CA ALA A 65 -9.72 -7.63 16.28
C ALA A 65 -10.59 -8.22 15.14
N GLY A 66 -9.94 -8.81 14.13
CA GLY A 66 -10.56 -9.31 12.91
C GLY A 66 -10.55 -8.33 11.73
N ASP A 67 -10.34 -7.03 11.94
CA ASP A 67 -10.18 -6.08 10.83
C ASP A 67 -8.96 -6.45 9.98
N THR A 68 -9.09 -6.28 8.67
CA THR A 68 -8.05 -6.57 7.69
C THR A 68 -7.49 -5.31 7.07
N VAL A 69 -6.18 -5.29 6.81
CA VAL A 69 -5.49 -4.20 6.10
C VAL A 69 -4.57 -4.78 5.04
N TYR A 70 -4.62 -4.25 3.84
CA TYR A 70 -3.80 -4.71 2.72
C TYR A 70 -3.59 -3.60 1.68
N VAL A 71 -2.56 -3.77 0.84
CA VAL A 71 -2.32 -2.91 -0.32
C VAL A 71 -2.88 -3.60 -1.55
N GLU A 72 -3.79 -2.93 -2.24
CA GLU A 72 -4.40 -3.38 -3.49
C GLU A 72 -3.71 -2.69 -4.67
N LEU A 73 -3.23 -3.49 -5.64
CA LEU A 73 -2.95 -3.01 -6.98
C LEU A 73 -4.27 -2.91 -7.75
N GLN A 74 -4.62 -1.71 -8.22
CA GLN A 74 -5.88 -1.51 -8.94
C GLN A 74 -5.90 -2.33 -10.24
N GLU A 75 -7.08 -2.78 -10.65
CA GLU A 75 -7.27 -3.51 -11.90
C GLU A 75 -6.63 -2.78 -13.10
N ASN A 76 -5.96 -3.53 -13.97
CA ASN A 76 -5.26 -3.02 -15.17
C ASN A 76 -4.11 -2.04 -14.87
N ARG A 77 -3.56 -2.06 -13.65
CA ARG A 77 -2.35 -1.31 -13.25
C ARG A 77 -1.18 -2.24 -12.99
N LEU A 78 0.01 -1.64 -12.93
CA LEU A 78 1.29 -2.33 -12.77
C LEU A 78 2.12 -1.65 -11.68
N VAL A 79 3.00 -2.40 -11.04
CA VAL A 79 4.12 -1.88 -10.23
C VAL A 79 5.39 -2.59 -10.71
N TYR A 80 6.54 -1.94 -10.57
CA TYR A 80 7.82 -2.53 -10.94
C TYR A 80 8.54 -3.05 -9.69
N ASP A 81 9.17 -4.22 -9.81
CA ASP A 81 10.11 -4.72 -8.83
C ASP A 81 11.21 -5.57 -9.48
N ASP A 82 12.35 -5.68 -8.81
CA ASP A 82 13.44 -6.58 -9.16
C ASP A 82 14.22 -7.02 -7.90
N LEU A 83 15.48 -7.44 -8.02
CA LEU A 83 16.31 -7.87 -6.89
C LEU A 83 16.62 -6.76 -5.87
N MET A 84 16.20 -5.51 -6.12
CA MET A 84 16.36 -4.37 -5.22
C MET A 84 15.14 -4.08 -4.31
N TYR A 85 14.03 -4.81 -4.44
CA TYR A 85 12.89 -4.79 -3.50
C TYR A 85 12.31 -3.39 -3.22
N TYR A 86 11.78 -2.73 -4.26
CA TYR A 86 11.35 -1.34 -4.17
C TYR A 86 10.01 -1.14 -3.44
N ASN A 87 9.11 -2.11 -3.55
CA ASN A 87 7.77 -2.01 -2.99
C ASN A 87 7.73 -2.56 -1.58
N THR A 88 7.15 -1.80 -0.66
CA THR A 88 7.08 -2.18 0.76
C THR A 88 5.67 -2.01 1.30
N PHE A 89 5.30 -2.87 2.23
CA PHE A 89 4.14 -2.70 3.10
C PHE A 89 4.56 -3.09 4.51
N SER A 90 4.43 -2.15 5.44
CA SER A 90 4.86 -2.31 6.83
C SER A 90 3.87 -1.64 7.78
N GLY A 91 3.81 -2.13 9.00
CA GLY A 91 2.95 -1.55 10.03
C GLY A 91 3.14 -2.21 11.38
N PHE A 92 2.63 -1.55 12.42
CA PHE A 92 2.74 -2.01 13.81
C PHE A 92 1.63 -1.41 14.67
N LEU A 93 1.35 -2.08 15.80
CA LEU A 93 0.46 -1.60 16.85
C LEU A 93 1.15 -0.46 17.62
N LEU A 94 0.47 0.66 17.79
CA LEU A 94 0.92 1.77 18.63
C LEU A 94 0.51 1.54 20.09
N PHE A 95 -0.77 1.27 20.31
CA PHE A 95 -1.32 0.95 21.63
C PHE A 95 -2.65 0.23 21.50
N THR A 96 -2.96 -0.63 22.48
CA THR A 96 -4.25 -1.33 22.59
C THR A 96 -5.36 -0.38 23.02
N MET A 97 -6.60 -0.67 22.62
CA MET A 97 -7.81 -0.01 23.11
C MET A 97 -8.63 -0.96 23.99
#